data_AF-A0AAU9XTU4-F1
#
_entry.id   AF-A0AAU9XTU4-F1
#
_cell.length_a   1.000
_cell.length_b   1.000
_cell.length_c   1.000
_cell.angle_alpha   90.00
_cell.angle_beta   90.00
_cell.angle_gamma   90.00
#
_symmetry.space_group_name_H-M   'P 1'
#
loop_
_entity.id
_entity.type
_entity.pdbx_description
1 polymer ?
#
loop_
_entity_poly.entity_id
_entity_poly.type
_entity_poly.pdbx_seq_one_letter_code
_entity_poly.pdbx_strand_id
1 'polypeptide(L)'
;DVDECQNGIHECIKDVATCVNQLGSYYCICNHGYTGDGKTSCIPEECRRYTKLTDKTRKTTYVTRRKRCDKHLGPGWFRFQGRAGTKMPTKCLSMSRCGTYGTGWLRGTHPSVAEGAVDR
;
A
#
# COMPACT_ATOMS: atom_id res chain seq x y z
N ASP A 1 9.40 25.42 -30.10
CA ASP A 1 9.18 24.53 -28.95
C ASP A 1 10.31 23.52 -28.94
N VAL A 2 10.97 23.31 -27.81
CA VAL A 2 12.03 22.31 -27.68
C VAL A 2 11.35 21.08 -27.10
N ASP A 3 11.49 19.91 -27.73
CA ASP A 3 10.95 18.68 -27.14
C ASP A 3 11.92 18.15 -26.07
N GLU A 4 11.66 18.48 -24.80
CA GLU A 4 12.51 18.03 -23.69
C GLU A 4 12.45 16.51 -23.48
N CYS A 5 11.35 15.87 -23.89
CA CYS A 5 11.16 14.43 -23.78
C CYS A 5 12.05 13.67 -24.77
N GLN A 6 12.09 14.10 -26.04
CA GLN A 6 12.97 13.50 -27.05
C GLN A 6 14.45 13.81 -26.82
N ASN A 7 14.74 15.02 -26.35
CA ASN A 7 16.12 15.44 -26.09
C ASN A 7 16.67 14.91 -24.75
N GLY A 8 15.83 14.28 -23.91
CA GLY A 8 16.25 13.72 -22.63
C GLY A 8 16.67 14.77 -21.60
N ILE A 9 16.21 16.01 -21.73
CA ILE A 9 16.55 17.14 -20.85
C ILE A 9 15.45 17.42 -19.80
N HIS A 10 14.58 16.45 -19.55
CA HIS A 10 13.50 16.52 -18.57
C HIS A 10 13.92 15.98 -17.19
N GLU A 11 13.19 16.39 -16.15
CA GLU A 11 13.43 15.97 -14.76
C GLU A 11 12.42 14.93 -14.23
N CYS A 12 11.67 14.27 -15.11
CA CYS A 12 10.74 13.22 -14.69
C CYS A 12 11.46 12.06 -13.98
N ILE A 13 10.80 11.47 -12.97
CA ILE A 13 11.36 10.34 -12.22
C ILE A 13 11.52 9.14 -13.15
N LYS A 14 12.73 8.58 -13.20
CA LYS A 14 13.04 7.41 -14.01
C LYS A 14 12.21 6.19 -13.60
N ASP A 15 11.82 5.40 -14.60
CA ASP A 15 11.09 4.13 -14.48
C ASP A 15 9.66 4.20 -13.89
N VAL A 16 9.29 5.29 -13.19
CA VAL A 16 7.97 5.44 -12.55
C VAL A 16 7.16 6.65 -13.03
N ALA A 17 7.70 7.47 -13.93
CA ALA A 17 6.98 8.57 -14.57
C ALA A 17 7.27 8.63 -16.08
N THR A 18 6.31 9.17 -16.83
CA THR A 18 6.38 9.41 -18.27
C THR A 18 6.41 10.91 -18.55
N CYS A 19 7.32 11.35 -19.43
CA CYS A 19 7.41 12.72 -19.92
C CYS A 19 6.38 12.96 -21.02
N VAL A 20 5.68 14.10 -20.96
CA VAL A 20 4.77 14.56 -22.00
C VAL A 20 5.18 15.96 -22.44
N ASN A 21 5.56 16.09 -23.72
CA ASN A 21 5.91 17.37 -24.31
C ASN A 21 4.64 18.22 -24.55
N GLN A 22 4.74 19.52 -24.31
CA GLN A 22 3.66 20.48 -24.49
C GLN A 22 4.20 21.76 -25.14
N LEU A 23 3.37 22.51 -25.86
CA LEU A 23 3.82 23.79 -26.43
C LEU A 23 4.36 24.72 -25.33
N GLY A 24 5.65 25.00 -25.37
CA GLY A 24 6.39 25.89 -24.47
C GLY A 24 6.97 25.21 -23.22
N SER A 25 6.70 23.93 -22.96
CA SER A 25 7.21 23.21 -21.78
C SER A 25 6.96 21.69 -21.84
N TYR A 26 7.22 20.99 -20.74
CA TYR A 26 6.84 19.59 -20.55
C TYR A 26 6.25 19.37 -19.17
N TYR A 27 5.49 18.30 -19.01
CA TYR A 27 5.06 17.83 -17.71
C TYR A 27 5.28 16.32 -17.56
N CYS A 28 5.34 15.88 -16.32
CA CYS A 28 5.59 14.49 -15.97
C CYS A 28 4.31 13.89 -15.41
N ILE A 29 3.97 12.68 -15.82
CA ILE A 29 2.82 11.92 -15.32
C ILE A 29 3.35 10.64 -14.68
N CYS A 30 2.94 10.34 -13.45
CA CYS A 30 3.26 9.04 -12.85
C CYS A 30 2.66 7.89 -13.65
N ASN A 31 3.40 6.79 -13.75
CA ASN A 31 2.96 5.60 -14.46
C ASN A 31 1.71 4.99 -13.81
N HIS A 32 0.99 4.16 -14.55
CA HIS A 32 -0.23 3.52 -14.07
C HIS A 32 0.00 2.81 -12.72
N GLY A 33 -0.90 3.06 -11.75
CA GLY A 33 -0.79 2.55 -10.38
C GLY A 33 -0.03 3.46 -9.42
N TYR A 34 0.52 4.58 -9.88
CA TYR A 34 1.20 5.57 -9.06
C TYR A 34 0.48 6.93 -9.08
N THR A 35 0.67 7.71 -8.03
CA THR A 35 0.17 9.10 -7.94
C THR A 35 1.23 10.04 -7.39
N GLY A 36 1.20 11.29 -7.89
CA GLY A 36 2.12 12.35 -7.50
C GLY A 36 2.31 13.36 -8.63
N ASP A 37 3.43 14.07 -8.62
CA ASP A 37 3.75 15.15 -9.57
C ASP A 37 4.64 14.70 -10.74
N GLY A 38 5.10 13.44 -10.73
CA GLY A 38 5.95 12.90 -11.79
C GLY A 38 7.41 13.37 -11.78
N LYS A 39 7.78 14.36 -10.95
CA LYS A 39 9.13 14.95 -10.85
C LYS A 39 9.80 14.65 -9.52
N THR A 40 9.09 14.84 -8.42
CA THR A 40 9.61 14.62 -7.05
C THR A 40 8.93 13.45 -6.37
N SER A 41 7.72 13.09 -6.79
CA SER A 41 6.93 12.05 -6.15
C SER A 41 6.12 11.25 -7.16
N CYS A 42 6.30 9.93 -7.14
CA CYS A 42 5.35 8.95 -7.65
C CYS A 42 5.22 7.84 -6.62
N ILE A 43 4.08 7.79 -5.93
CA ILE A 43 3.81 6.87 -4.84
C ILE A 43 2.79 5.83 -5.32
N PRO A 44 3.02 4.53 -5.11
CA PRO A 44 2.03 3.50 -5.45
C PRO A 44 0.68 3.80 -4.78
N GLU A 45 -0.42 3.62 -5.50
CA GLU A 45 -1.75 3.98 -5.04
C GLU A 45 -2.15 3.21 -3.78
N GLU A 46 -1.70 1.97 -3.59
CA GLU A 46 -1.90 1.19 -2.36
C GLU A 46 -1.23 1.81 -1.14
N CYS A 47 -0.17 2.59 -1.33
CA CYS A 47 0.49 3.34 -0.27
C CYS A 47 -0.29 4.61 0.12
N ARG A 48 -1.22 5.07 -0.72
CA ARG A 48 -1.99 6.31 -0.53
C ARG A 48 -3.47 6.05 -0.22
N ARG A 49 -4.09 5.11 -0.93
CA ARG A 49 -5.49 4.72 -0.88
C ARG A 49 -5.63 3.36 -0.19
N TYR A 50 -5.92 3.40 1.11
CA TYR A 50 -6.17 2.22 1.92
C TYR A 50 -7.17 2.52 3.03
N THR A 51 -7.87 1.49 3.51
CA THR A 51 -8.71 1.57 4.69
C THR A 51 -7.89 1.32 5.95
N LYS A 52 -8.00 2.24 6.91
CA LYS A 52 -7.31 2.15 8.21
C LYS A 52 -8.02 1.15 9.11
N LEU A 53 -7.28 0.13 9.56
CA LEU A 53 -7.73 -0.83 10.56
C LEU A 53 -7.13 -0.43 11.90
N THR A 54 -7.88 0.33 12.70
CA THR A 54 -7.40 0.89 13.99
C THR A 54 -7.99 0.23 15.23
N ASP A 55 -8.97 -0.64 15.04
CA ASP A 55 -9.74 -1.25 16.12
C ASP A 55 -8.85 -2.13 17.02
N LYS A 56 -8.92 -1.91 18.35
CA LYS A 56 -8.17 -2.65 19.36
C LYS A 56 -8.38 -4.17 19.30
N THR A 57 -9.53 -4.61 18.80
CA THR A 57 -9.87 -6.04 18.68
C THR A 57 -8.97 -6.77 17.70
N ARG A 58 -8.35 -6.05 16.75
CA ARG A 58 -7.44 -6.63 15.74
C ARG A 58 -6.02 -6.86 16.25
N LYS A 59 -5.70 -6.44 17.49
CA LYS A 59 -4.37 -6.64 18.09
C LYS A 59 -4.13 -8.12 18.39
N THR A 60 -2.91 -8.60 18.16
CA THR A 60 -2.50 -10.00 18.40
C THR A 60 -2.68 -10.47 19.86
N THR A 61 -2.60 -9.54 20.81
CA THR A 61 -2.79 -9.80 22.23
C THR A 61 -4.27 -9.78 22.65
N TYR A 62 -5.17 -9.30 21.80
CA TYR A 62 -6.60 -9.22 22.14
C TYR A 62 -7.25 -10.59 22.02
N VAL A 63 -7.85 -11.05 23.13
CA VAL A 63 -8.61 -12.31 23.20
C VAL A 63 -10.09 -11.97 23.22
N THR A 64 -10.90 -12.71 22.45
CA THR A 64 -12.34 -12.46 22.36
C THR A 64 -13.17 -13.70 22.58
N ARG A 65 -14.37 -13.52 23.17
CA ARG A 65 -15.44 -14.52 23.13
C ARG A 65 -16.47 -14.23 22.03
N ARG A 66 -16.55 -12.97 21.58
CA ARG A 66 -17.44 -12.47 20.53
C ARG A 66 -16.65 -12.27 19.24
N LYS A 67 -16.89 -13.12 18.26
CA LYS A 67 -16.11 -13.18 17.03
C LYS A 67 -16.65 -12.17 16.03
N ARG A 68 -15.75 -11.58 15.26
CA ARG A 68 -16.03 -10.66 14.16
C ARG A 68 -15.71 -11.36 12.85
N CYS A 69 -16.40 -10.93 11.81
CA CYS A 69 -16.23 -11.42 10.46
C CYS A 69 -15.85 -10.25 9.56
N ASP A 70 -14.79 -10.42 8.78
CA ASP A 70 -14.29 -9.40 7.86
C ASP A 70 -15.00 -9.43 6.49
N LYS A 71 -16.07 -10.24 6.33
CA LYS A 71 -16.84 -10.37 5.07
C LYS A 71 -17.40 -9.04 4.54
N HIS A 72 -17.52 -8.03 5.41
CA HIS A 72 -18.06 -6.72 5.06
C HIS A 72 -17.00 -5.66 4.75
N LEU A 73 -15.70 -5.99 4.85
CA LEU A 73 -14.64 -5.04 4.50
C LEU A 73 -14.56 -4.78 2.99
N GLY A 74 -15.05 -5.72 2.16
CA GLY A 74 -14.94 -5.63 0.70
C GLY A 74 -13.49 -5.83 0.21
N PRO A 75 -13.28 -5.85 -1.12
CA PRO A 75 -11.95 -5.85 -1.71
C PRO A 75 -11.28 -4.49 -1.52
N GLY A 76 -9.97 -4.48 -1.27
CA GLY A 76 -9.20 -3.24 -1.18
C GLY A 76 -7.90 -3.39 -0.41
N TRP A 77 -7.17 -2.28 -0.31
CA TRP A 77 -5.96 -2.18 0.49
C TRP A 77 -6.29 -1.80 1.93
N PHE A 78 -5.68 -2.50 2.88
CA PHE A 78 -5.90 -2.29 4.31
C PHE A 78 -4.59 -2.04 5.03
N ARG A 79 -4.61 -1.14 6.02
CA ARG A 79 -3.44 -0.83 6.85
C ARG A 79 -3.75 -0.93 8.33
N PHE A 80 -3.06 -1.82 9.02
CA PHE A 80 -3.07 -1.86 10.49
C PHE A 80 -2.38 -0.63 11.06
N GLN A 81 -3.09 0.11 11.90
CA GLN A 81 -2.56 1.30 12.57
C GLN A 81 -3.13 1.43 13.99
N GLY A 82 -2.54 2.30 14.81
CA GLY A 82 -3.06 2.63 16.13
C GLY A 82 -3.19 1.40 17.05
N ARG A 83 -4.37 1.21 17.65
CA ARG A 83 -4.59 0.16 18.67
C ARG A 83 -4.62 -1.25 18.09
N ALA A 84 -4.81 -1.40 16.79
CA ALA A 84 -4.72 -2.68 16.10
C ALA A 84 -3.27 -3.19 15.99
N GLY A 85 -2.27 -2.31 16.19
CA GLY A 85 -0.88 -2.58 15.87
C GLY A 85 -0.52 -2.11 14.46
N THR A 86 0.63 -2.54 13.96
CA THR A 86 1.21 -2.04 12.70
C THR A 86 1.34 -3.10 11.61
N LYS A 87 1.14 -4.38 11.93
CA LYS A 87 1.31 -5.49 10.99
C LYS A 87 0.54 -6.75 11.40
N MET A 88 0.22 -7.57 10.41
CA MET A 88 -0.31 -8.92 10.60
C MET A 88 0.77 -9.83 11.24
N PRO A 89 0.43 -10.79 12.11
CA PRO A 89 1.41 -11.77 12.60
C PRO A 89 1.96 -12.63 11.45
N THR A 90 3.22 -13.06 11.56
CA THR A 90 3.87 -14.02 10.64
C THR A 90 3.91 -15.45 11.17
N LYS A 91 3.39 -15.65 12.38
CA LYS A 91 3.29 -16.95 13.04
C LYS A 91 1.83 -17.20 13.43
N CYS A 92 1.43 -18.47 13.38
CA CYS A 92 0.11 -18.88 13.83
C CYS A 92 -0.10 -18.47 15.30
N LEU A 93 -1.24 -17.84 15.55
CA LEU A 93 -1.66 -17.43 16.89
C LEU A 93 -2.74 -18.39 17.40
N SER A 94 -2.84 -18.56 18.72
CA SER A 94 -3.94 -19.33 19.32
C SER A 94 -5.31 -18.83 18.86
N MET A 95 -6.28 -19.74 18.79
CA MET A 95 -7.68 -19.41 18.46
C MET A 95 -8.23 -18.28 19.34
N SER A 96 -9.26 -17.60 18.85
CA SER A 96 -9.94 -16.50 19.57
C SER A 96 -9.11 -15.22 19.78
N ARG A 97 -8.05 -15.01 18.99
CA ARG A 97 -7.27 -13.76 18.95
C ARG A 97 -7.61 -12.88 17.75
N CYS A 98 -7.16 -11.63 17.77
CA CYS A 98 -7.38 -10.64 16.68
C CYS A 98 -8.86 -10.42 16.32
N GLY A 99 -9.77 -10.69 17.26
CA GLY A 99 -11.20 -10.48 17.06
C GLY A 99 -11.92 -11.58 16.29
N THR A 100 -11.27 -12.69 15.93
CA THR A 100 -11.83 -13.81 15.14
C THR A 100 -11.76 -15.15 15.89
N TYR A 101 -12.49 -16.17 15.42
CA TYR A 101 -12.34 -17.55 15.92
C TYR A 101 -11.03 -18.19 15.43
N GLY A 102 -10.85 -18.22 14.10
CA GLY A 102 -9.64 -18.68 13.43
C GLY A 102 -8.77 -17.49 13.04
N THR A 103 -7.55 -17.46 13.55
CA THR A 103 -6.57 -16.40 13.34
C THR A 103 -5.82 -16.61 12.02
N GLY A 104 -5.80 -15.60 11.17
CA GLY A 104 -4.91 -15.57 10.00
C GLY A 104 -3.51 -15.09 10.38
N TRP A 105 -2.51 -15.54 9.62
CA TRP A 105 -1.14 -15.03 9.68
C TRP A 105 -0.54 -15.01 8.27
N LEU A 106 0.47 -14.17 8.09
CA LEU A 106 1.24 -14.10 6.86
C LEU A 106 2.21 -15.29 6.78
N ARG A 107 2.20 -16.02 5.68
CA ARG A 107 3.24 -17.03 5.40
C ARG A 107 4.53 -16.30 5.02
N GLY A 108 5.60 -16.56 5.77
CA GLY A 108 6.91 -15.91 5.58
C GLY A 108 7.08 -14.59 6.32
N THR A 109 8.02 -13.76 5.87
CA THR A 109 8.36 -12.44 6.44
C THR A 109 7.57 -11.31 5.79
N HIS A 110 7.46 -10.13 6.40
CA HIS A 110 6.86 -8.99 5.71
C HIS A 110 7.72 -8.54 4.51
N PRO A 111 7.11 -8.19 3.37
CA PRO A 111 7.84 -7.62 2.24
C PRO A 111 8.59 -6.35 2.66
N SER A 112 9.76 -6.15 2.07
CA SER A 112 10.51 -4.91 2.12
C SER A 112 9.91 -3.88 1.15
N VAL A 113 10.32 -2.62 1.30
CA VAL A 113 9.89 -1.54 0.39
C VAL A 113 10.37 -1.79 -1.05
N ALA A 114 11.55 -2.40 -1.22
CA ALA A 114 12.11 -2.70 -2.53
C ALA A 114 11.35 -3.81 -3.29
N GLU A 115 10.70 -4.73 -2.56
CA GLU A 115 9.89 -5.79 -3.16
C GLU A 115 8.52 -5.30 -3.63
N GLY A 116 8.05 -4.14 -3.16
CA GLY A 116 6.75 -3.58 -3.55
C GLY A 116 5.56 -4.46 -3.15
N ALA A 117 4.53 -4.48 -4.00
CA ALA A 117 3.37 -5.35 -3.86
C ALA A 117 3.73 -6.79 -4.26
N VAL A 118 3.35 -7.78 -3.43
CA VAL A 118 3.68 -9.19 -3.67
C VAL A 118 2.45 -10.08 -3.55
N ASP A 119 2.40 -11.12 -4.37
CA ASP A 119 1.39 -12.19 -4.29
C ASP A 119 1.91 -13.35 -3.44
N ARG A 120 1.05 -13.92 -2.58
CA ARG A 120 1.41 -15.02 -1.64
C ARG A 120 0.30 -16.02 -1.41
#